data_AF-A0A7K9MP76-F1
#
_entry.id   AF-A0A7K9MP76-F1
#
_cell.length_a   1.000
_cell.length_b   1.000
_cell.length_c   1.000
_cell.angle_alpha   90.00
_cell.angle_beta   90.00
_cell.angle_gamma   90.00
#
_symmetry.space_group_name_H-M   'P 1'
#
loop_
_entity.id
_entity.type
_entity.pdbx_description
1 polymer ?
#
loop_
_entity_poly.entity_id
_entity_poly.type
_entity_poly.pdbx_seq_one_letter_code
_entity_poly.pdbx_strand_id
1 'polypeptide(L)'
;RTKGARTITFAEFQQAMKELCCKRFKGKSPEEALQAVYSLIEGKEPGSAGATKASKVGGVERLTDTSKYTGSHKERFDESGKGKGLAGRPDLTDNSGYVGAYKGA
;
A
#
# COMPACT_ATOMS: atom_id res chain seq x y z
N ARG A 1 -16.36 2.35 11.66
CA ARG A 1 -15.41 3.45 11.38
C ARG A 1 -15.94 4.36 10.28
N THR A 2 -16.14 5.63 10.58
CA THR A 2 -16.43 6.68 9.59
C THR A 2 -15.18 7.01 8.77
N LYS A 3 -15.37 7.25 7.46
CA LYS A 3 -14.27 7.54 6.52
C LYS A 3 -13.54 8.82 6.96
N GLY A 4 -12.24 8.72 7.26
CA GLY A 4 -11.36 9.83 7.67
C GLY A 4 -10.93 9.86 9.14
N ALA A 5 -11.65 9.20 10.05
CA ALA A 5 -11.28 9.17 11.47
C ALA A 5 -10.02 8.34 11.69
N ARG A 6 -8.95 8.81 12.34
CA ARG A 6 -7.68 8.05 12.50
C ARG A 6 -7.69 6.99 13.60
N THR A 7 -8.67 7.06 14.51
CA THR A 7 -8.86 6.14 15.66
C THR A 7 -10.28 5.58 15.66
N ILE A 8 -10.52 4.55 16.46
CA ILE A 8 -11.85 3.97 16.70
C ILE A 8 -12.32 4.28 18.11
N THR A 9 -13.63 4.39 18.30
CA THR A 9 -14.22 4.53 19.65
C THR A 9 -14.29 3.18 20.35
N PHE A 10 -14.52 3.18 21.67
CA PHE A 10 -14.67 1.93 22.43
C PHE A 10 -15.87 1.09 21.95
N ALA A 11 -16.97 1.74 21.55
CA ALA A 11 -18.12 1.04 20.98
C ALA A 11 -17.79 0.36 19.65
N GLU A 12 -17.05 1.04 18.77
CA GLU A 12 -16.57 0.46 17.51
C GLU A 12 -15.56 -0.68 17.77
N PHE A 13 -14.74 -0.56 18.80
CA PHE A 13 -13.84 -1.63 19.24
C PHE A 13 -14.63 -2.87 19.70
N GLN A 14 -15.65 -2.71 20.54
CA GLN A 14 -16.50 -3.83 20.96
C GLN A 14 -17.18 -4.52 19.77
N GLN A 15 -17.67 -3.74 18.80
CA GLN A 15 -18.25 -4.29 17.57
C GLN A 15 -17.21 -5.05 16.74
N ALA A 16 -15.99 -4.51 16.60
CA ALA A 16 -14.91 -5.21 15.91
C ALA A 16 -14.52 -6.52 16.62
N MET A 17 -14.55 -6.56 17.95
CA MET A 17 -14.32 -7.80 18.71
C MET A 17 -15.39 -8.84 18.37
N LYS A 18 -16.68 -8.48 18.30
CA LYS A 18 -17.76 -9.39 17.89
C LYS A 18 -17.49 -10.03 16.53
N GLU A 19 -17.05 -9.23 15.55
CA GLU A 19 -16.72 -9.73 14.20
C GLU A 19 -15.49 -10.66 14.18
N LEU A 20 -14.48 -10.37 15.01
CA LEU A 20 -13.26 -11.18 15.09
C LEU A 20 -13.47 -12.50 15.84
N CYS A 21 -14.32 -12.51 16.86
CA CYS A 21 -14.66 -13.69 17.66
C CYS A 21 -15.15 -14.84 16.78
N CYS A 22 -16.06 -14.57 15.85
CA CYS A 22 -16.60 -15.56 14.91
C CYS A 22 -15.52 -16.16 13.98
N LYS A 23 -14.48 -15.38 13.63
CA LYS A 23 -13.38 -15.84 12.77
C LYS A 23 -12.38 -16.72 13.53
N ARG A 24 -12.12 -16.40 14.79
CA ARG A 24 -11.11 -17.09 15.63
C ARG A 24 -11.66 -18.35 16.29
N PHE A 25 -12.92 -18.31 16.75
CA PHE A 25 -13.59 -19.37 17.49
C PHE A 25 -14.78 -19.90 16.69
N LYS A 26 -14.49 -20.54 15.54
CA LYS A 26 -15.52 -21.19 14.73
C LYS A 26 -16.21 -22.29 15.54
N GLY A 27 -17.53 -22.25 15.63
CA GLY A 27 -18.35 -23.26 16.31
C GLY A 27 -18.68 -22.99 17.78
N LYS A 28 -18.25 -21.86 18.35
CA LYS A 28 -18.72 -21.41 19.68
C LYS A 28 -19.87 -20.41 19.56
N SER A 29 -20.69 -20.30 20.60
CA SER A 29 -21.71 -19.25 20.67
C SER A 29 -21.04 -17.86 20.66
N PRO A 30 -21.70 -16.84 20.10
CA PRO A 30 -21.12 -15.50 19.99
C PRO A 30 -20.75 -14.89 21.36
N GLU A 31 -21.49 -15.23 22.41
CA GLU A 31 -21.23 -14.76 23.78
C GLU A 31 -20.00 -15.43 24.40
N GLU A 32 -19.86 -16.75 24.26
CA GLU A 32 -18.67 -17.48 24.74
C GLU A 32 -17.40 -17.04 24.02
N ALA A 33 -17.51 -16.79 22.71
CA ALA A 33 -16.38 -16.32 21.91
C ALA A 33 -15.92 -14.92 22.33
N LEU A 34 -16.86 -14.02 22.65
CA LEU A 34 -16.56 -12.70 23.20
C LEU A 34 -15.87 -12.77 24.55
N GLN A 35 -16.42 -13.57 25.46
CA GLN A 35 -15.84 -13.74 26.79
C GLN A 35 -14.42 -14.29 26.70
N ALA A 36 -14.18 -15.28 25.83
CA ALA A 36 -12.85 -15.82 25.59
C ALA A 36 -11.87 -14.77 25.06
N VAL A 37 -12.31 -13.84 24.21
CA VAL A 37 -11.46 -12.74 23.74
C VAL A 37 -11.19 -11.73 24.85
N TYR A 38 -12.18 -11.36 25.66
CA TYR A 38 -11.95 -10.46 26.79
C TYR A 38 -10.99 -11.06 27.81
N SER A 39 -11.14 -12.33 28.19
CA SER A 39 -10.18 -13.01 29.07
C SER A 39 -8.75 -13.09 28.51
N LEU A 40 -8.59 -13.02 27.18
CA LEU A 40 -7.26 -12.98 26.56
C LEU A 40 -6.62 -11.59 26.59
N ILE A 41 -7.42 -10.53 26.74
CA ILE A 41 -6.98 -9.12 26.71
C ILE A 41 -6.86 -8.56 28.14
N GLU A 42 -7.78 -8.93 29.03
CA GLU A 42 -7.80 -8.50 30.42
C GLU A 42 -6.47 -8.82 31.12
N GLY A 43 -5.95 -7.83 31.86
CA GLY A 43 -4.70 -7.96 32.61
C GLY A 43 -3.43 -7.94 31.76
N LYS A 44 -3.52 -7.79 30.44
CA LYS A 44 -2.35 -7.63 29.57
C LYS A 44 -2.10 -6.16 29.25
N GLU A 45 -0.90 -5.69 29.54
CA GLU A 45 -0.43 -4.40 29.06
C GLU A 45 -0.05 -4.49 27.58
N PRO A 46 -0.17 -3.38 26.82
CA PRO A 46 0.33 -3.31 25.46
C PRO A 46 1.86 -3.40 25.45
N GLY A 47 2.39 -4.62 25.46
CA GLY A 47 3.82 -4.90 25.39
C GLY A 47 4.23 -5.41 24.01
N SER A 48 5.24 -4.80 23.39
CA SER A 48 5.90 -5.40 22.22
C SER A 48 6.91 -6.44 22.71
N ALA A 49 6.44 -7.63 23.09
CA ALA A 49 7.34 -8.75 23.39
C ALA A 49 7.96 -9.24 22.07
N GLY A 50 9.14 -8.70 21.74
CA GLY A 50 9.86 -8.95 20.49
C GLY A 50 9.18 -8.23 19.32
N ALA A 51 9.87 -7.25 18.73
CA ALA A 51 9.44 -6.56 17.52
C ALA A 51 8.87 -7.57 16.51
N THR A 52 7.59 -7.43 16.18
CA THR A 52 6.94 -8.16 15.10
C THR A 52 7.83 -8.05 13.87
N LYS A 53 8.44 -9.17 13.45
CA LYS A 53 9.11 -9.19 12.14
C LYS A 53 8.03 -8.83 11.14
N ALA A 54 8.19 -7.68 10.48
CA ALA A 54 7.30 -7.27 9.41
C ALA A 54 7.20 -8.43 8.42
N SER A 55 6.02 -9.05 8.32
CA SER A 55 5.80 -10.11 7.36
C SER A 55 5.94 -9.45 5.98
N LYS A 56 7.02 -9.76 5.25
CA LYS A 56 7.29 -9.30 3.88
C LYS A 56 6.30 -9.94 2.89
N VAL A 57 5.00 -9.88 3.16
CA VAL A 57 3.99 -10.46 2.28
C VAL A 57 3.81 -9.53 1.08
N GLY A 58 4.60 -9.80 0.03
CA GLY A 58 4.20 -9.92 -1.38
C GLY A 58 3.61 -8.72 -2.12
N GLY A 59 3.23 -7.63 -1.46
CA GLY A 59 2.62 -6.47 -2.10
C GLY A 59 3.65 -5.54 -2.75
N VAL A 60 4.75 -5.27 -2.04
CA VAL A 60 5.78 -4.34 -2.49
C VAL A 60 6.63 -4.94 -3.61
N GLU A 61 6.90 -6.25 -3.57
CA GLU A 61 7.68 -6.94 -4.60
C GLU A 61 7.04 -6.82 -5.99
N ARG A 62 5.71 -6.97 -6.10
CA ARG A 62 4.99 -6.75 -7.37
C ARG A 62 5.01 -5.29 -7.82
N LEU A 63 5.15 -4.35 -6.90
CA LEU A 63 5.14 -2.91 -7.18
C LEU A 63 6.50 -2.40 -7.66
N THR A 64 7.60 -3.09 -7.28
CA THR A 64 8.98 -2.71 -7.62
C THR A 64 9.67 -3.66 -8.60
N ASP A 65 8.94 -4.61 -9.20
CA ASP A 65 9.49 -5.54 -10.17
C ASP A 65 9.58 -4.91 -11.56
N THR A 66 10.77 -4.41 -11.88
CA THR A 66 11.11 -3.72 -13.13
C THR A 66 11.16 -4.66 -14.32
N SER A 67 11.30 -5.98 -14.11
CA SER A 67 11.26 -6.97 -15.18
C SER A 67 9.90 -7.04 -15.88
N LYS A 68 8.85 -6.56 -15.21
CA LYS A 68 7.48 -6.51 -15.72
C LYS A 68 7.12 -5.19 -16.39
N TYR A 69 8.06 -4.26 -16.53
CA TYR A 69 7.80 -2.99 -17.22
C TYR A 69 7.60 -3.22 -18.72
N THR A 70 6.42 -2.84 -19.22
CA THR A 70 6.05 -2.93 -20.64
C THR A 70 5.73 -1.55 -21.21
N GLY A 71 5.81 -1.41 -22.54
CA GLY A 71 5.45 -0.18 -23.24
C GLY A 71 6.21 1.05 -22.73
N SER A 72 5.49 2.13 -22.45
CA SER A 72 6.06 3.42 -22.04
C SER A 72 6.89 3.37 -20.74
N HIS A 73 6.63 2.42 -19.84
CA HIS A 73 7.46 2.27 -18.64
C HIS A 73 8.88 1.79 -18.97
N LYS A 74 9.07 0.93 -19.98
CA LYS A 74 10.39 0.46 -20.40
C LYS A 74 11.23 1.55 -21.06
N GLU A 75 10.55 2.46 -21.77
CA GLU A 75 11.20 3.63 -22.36
C GLU A 75 11.64 4.64 -21.29
N ARG A 76 10.86 4.79 -20.22
CA ARG A 76 11.09 5.83 -19.20
C ARG A 76 12.00 5.40 -18.04
N PHE A 77 12.16 4.11 -17.79
CA PHE A 77 12.88 3.56 -16.64
C PHE A 77 13.89 2.47 -17.04
N ASP A 78 14.97 2.34 -16.28
CA ASP A 78 16.00 1.30 -16.45
C ASP A 78 15.66 0.00 -15.68
N GLU A 79 16.50 -1.01 -15.83
CA GLU A 79 16.32 -2.33 -15.21
C GLU A 79 16.39 -2.28 -13.67
N SER A 80 16.98 -1.22 -13.11
CA SER A 80 16.99 -0.96 -11.66
C SER A 80 15.73 -0.21 -11.20
N GLY A 81 14.85 0.19 -12.13
CA GLY A 81 13.63 0.95 -11.86
C GLY A 81 13.86 2.45 -11.69
N LYS A 82 15.08 2.92 -11.98
CA LYS A 82 15.42 4.34 -11.95
C LYS A 82 15.03 4.97 -13.27
N GLY A 83 14.51 6.20 -13.20
CA GLY A 83 14.11 6.93 -14.40
C GLY A 83 15.32 7.24 -15.28
N LYS A 84 15.22 6.97 -16.59
CA LYS A 84 16.24 7.30 -17.61
C LYS A 84 16.37 8.79 -17.92
N GLY A 85 15.61 9.64 -17.22
CA GLY A 85 15.63 11.10 -17.43
C GLY A 85 15.19 11.48 -18.85
N LEU A 86 15.93 12.42 -19.46
CA LEU A 86 15.68 12.94 -20.82
C LEU A 86 15.75 11.85 -21.89
N ALA A 87 16.69 10.90 -21.76
CA ALA A 87 16.84 9.80 -22.71
C ALA A 87 15.60 8.87 -22.76
N GLY A 88 14.82 8.83 -21.68
CA GLY A 88 13.56 8.09 -21.63
C GLY A 88 12.32 8.91 -21.99
N ARG A 89 12.49 10.07 -22.64
CA ARG A 89 11.41 10.92 -23.15
C ARG A 89 11.64 11.11 -24.65
N PRO A 90 11.14 10.20 -25.49
CA PRO A 90 11.35 10.26 -26.95
C PRO A 90 10.58 11.40 -27.65
N ASP A 91 9.76 12.15 -26.92
CA ASP A 91 9.09 13.36 -27.43
C ASP A 91 10.05 14.57 -27.43
N LEU A 92 11.26 14.36 -27.93
CA LEU A 92 12.15 15.46 -28.29
C LEU A 92 11.67 15.95 -29.65
N THR A 93 10.88 17.02 -29.63
CA THR A 93 10.46 17.72 -30.84
C THR A 93 11.70 18.08 -31.66
N ASP A 94 11.72 17.62 -32.90
CA ASP A 94 12.78 17.99 -33.84
C ASP A 94 12.64 19.49 -34.17
N ASN A 95 13.58 20.29 -33.66
CA ASN A 95 13.61 21.73 -33.91
C ASN A 95 14.32 22.07 -35.23
N SER A 96 14.70 21.08 -36.06
CA SER A 96 15.37 21.29 -37.35
C SER A 96 14.50 22.00 -38.40
N GLY A 97 13.19 22.12 -38.16
CA GLY A 97 12.23 22.69 -39.11
C GLY A 97 11.99 24.21 -39.03
N TYR A 98 12.47 24.91 -37.99
CA TYR A 98 12.21 26.35 -37.87
C TYR A 98 13.34 27.18 -38.49
N VAL A 99 13.26 27.41 -39.80
CA VAL A 99 14.15 28.35 -40.50
C VAL A 99 13.53 29.74 -40.43
N GLY A 100 14.05 30.59 -39.55
CA GLY A 100 13.70 32.01 -39.50
C GLY A 100 14.23 32.73 -40.74
N ALA A 101 13.44 32.76 -41.81
CA ALA A 101 13.78 33.50 -43.02
C ALA A 101 12.58 34.28 -43.55
N TYR A 102 12.38 35.49 -43.03
CA TYR A 102 12.01 36.64 -43.84
C TYR A 102 12.73 37.87 -43.30
N LYS A 103 13.97 38.09 -43.79
CA LYS A 103 14.66 39.36 -43.65
C LYS A 103 14.14 40.28 -44.77
N GLY A 104 13.03 40.95 -44.48
CA GLY A 104 12.31 41.80 -45.44
C GLY A 104 11.00 42.39 -44.92
N ALA A 105 10.81 42.45 -43.60
CA ALA A 105 9.77 43.23 -42.93
C ALA A 105 10.45 44.22 -41.97
#